data_AF-A0A1M5ZT30-F1
#
_entry.id   AF-A0A1M5ZT30-F1
#
_cell.length_a   1.000
_cell.length_b   1.000
_cell.length_c   1.000
_cell.angle_alpha   90.00
_cell.angle_beta   90.00
_cell.angle_gamma   90.00
#
_symmetry.space_group_name_H-M   'P 1'
#
loop_
_entity.id
_entity.type
_entity.pdbx_description
1 polymer ?
#
loop_
_entity_poly.entity_id
_entity_poly.type
_entity_poly.pdbx_seq_one_letter_code
_entity_poly.pdbx_strand_id
1 'polypeptide(L)'
;MEEQFFYHVISDMPKKTGEHIVLDESHPNGVHKRVYDHIKIVEDIYNNPDKYKDTELDYPVIVALRELALEKVRKQKYPQYPSRMASIYVSRSFKEAEQWGDYFAKLGRPTYGIAKVKVNGNTYEGDAYKCFDGCVSEEENLKMAEVYWRNGENDDGHREILEILAAGDIEVIEIVKEINANI
;
A
#
# COMPACT_ATOMS: atom_id res chain seq x y z
N MET A 1 4.83 -22.76 -6.06
CA MET A 1 5.13 -21.32 -6.19
C MET A 1 6.59 -21.14 -5.83
N GLU A 2 7.28 -20.29 -6.58
CA GLU A 2 8.70 -20.00 -6.33
C GLU A 2 8.84 -19.20 -5.04
N GLU A 3 9.86 -19.50 -4.24
CA GLU A 3 10.09 -18.78 -2.98
C GLU A 3 10.57 -17.36 -3.28
N GLN A 4 9.85 -16.35 -2.81
CA GLN A 4 10.19 -14.95 -3.05
C GLN A 4 10.76 -14.33 -1.78
N PHE A 5 11.93 -13.68 -1.90
CA PHE A 5 12.59 -12.98 -0.80
C PHE A 5 12.63 -11.49 -1.06
N PHE A 6 12.29 -10.71 -0.04
CA PHE A 6 12.30 -9.25 -0.09
C PHE A 6 12.86 -8.66 1.19
N TYR A 7 12.95 -7.34 1.23
CA TYR A 7 13.28 -6.56 2.42
C TYR A 7 12.08 -5.74 2.85
N HIS A 8 11.83 -5.67 4.15
CA HIS A 8 10.72 -4.93 4.72
C HIS A 8 11.22 -4.01 5.83
N VAL A 9 10.84 -2.73 5.78
CA VAL A 9 11.09 -1.77 6.86
C VAL A 9 10.08 -2.03 7.98
N ILE A 10 10.59 -2.46 9.14
CA ILE A 10 9.78 -2.68 10.33
C ILE A 10 9.44 -1.32 10.93
N SER A 11 8.19 -0.92 10.75
CA SER A 11 7.63 0.31 11.31
C SER A 11 6.34 -0.01 12.08
N ASP A 12 5.95 0.91 12.96
CA ASP A 12 4.77 0.83 13.83
C ASP A 12 4.84 -0.22 14.95
N MET A 13 5.13 -1.50 14.64
CA MET A 13 5.24 -2.59 15.61
C MET A 13 6.55 -3.37 15.43
N PRO A 14 7.28 -3.71 16.51
CA PRO A 14 8.50 -4.49 16.40
C PRO A 14 8.20 -5.91 15.90
N LYS A 15 9.20 -6.52 15.26
CA LYS A 15 9.16 -7.88 14.72
C LYS A 15 10.36 -8.68 15.17
N LYS A 16 10.22 -10.01 15.18
CA LYS A 16 11.30 -10.95 15.50
C LYS A 16 11.50 -11.99 14.39
N THR A 17 12.72 -12.51 14.28
CA THR A 17 13.01 -13.66 13.42
C THR A 17 12.09 -14.84 13.72
N GLY A 18 11.60 -15.50 12.66
CA GLY A 18 10.62 -16.58 12.71
C GLY A 18 9.18 -16.13 12.95
N GLU A 19 8.91 -14.82 13.07
CA GLU A 19 7.54 -14.32 13.14
C GLU A 19 6.87 -14.38 11.76
N HIS A 20 5.60 -14.78 11.74
CA HIS A 20 4.76 -14.78 10.56
C HIS A 20 3.81 -13.58 10.57
N ILE A 21 3.81 -12.83 9.47
CA ILE A 21 2.88 -11.76 9.18
C ILE A 21 1.90 -12.30 8.14
N VAL A 22 0.68 -12.62 8.59
CA VAL A 22 -0.38 -13.11 7.71
C VAL A 22 -1.24 -11.93 7.25
N LEU A 23 -1.32 -11.72 5.93
CA LEU A 23 -2.13 -10.67 5.33
C LEU A 23 -2.95 -11.21 4.16
N ASP A 24 -4.26 -11.14 4.29
CA ASP A 24 -5.24 -11.55 3.30
C ASP A 24 -6.58 -10.84 3.55
N GLU A 25 -7.64 -11.19 2.80
CA GLU A 25 -8.95 -10.54 2.96
C GLU A 25 -9.57 -10.71 4.36
N SER A 26 -9.20 -11.75 5.11
CA SER A 26 -9.62 -11.99 6.50
C SER A 26 -8.67 -11.34 7.52
N HIS A 27 -7.43 -11.06 7.11
CA HIS A 27 -6.37 -10.48 7.93
C HIS A 27 -5.86 -9.17 7.29
N PRO A 28 -6.68 -8.09 7.27
CA PRO A 28 -6.27 -6.85 6.63
C PRO A 28 -5.24 -6.08 7.46
N ASN A 29 -4.54 -5.15 6.79
CA ASN A 29 -3.60 -4.24 7.44
C ASN A 29 -4.31 -3.02 8.07
N GLY A 30 -3.54 -2.15 8.74
CA GLY A 30 -4.08 -0.95 9.38
C GLY A 30 -4.71 0.08 8.43
N VAL A 31 -4.39 0.06 7.13
CA VAL A 31 -5.02 0.94 6.12
C VAL A 31 -6.49 0.58 5.97
N HIS A 32 -6.83 -0.71 5.97
CA HIS A 32 -8.22 -1.17 5.83
C HIS A 32 -9.15 -0.51 6.86
N LYS A 33 -8.79 -0.55 8.14
CA LYS A 33 -9.62 0.05 9.18
C LYS A 33 -9.82 1.55 8.93
N ARG A 34 -8.74 2.28 8.63
CA ARG A 34 -8.81 3.73 8.38
C ARG A 34 -9.69 4.08 7.18
N VAL A 35 -9.66 3.26 6.12
CA VAL A 35 -10.52 3.43 4.94
C VAL A 35 -11.98 3.14 5.28
N TYR A 36 -12.27 2.00 5.91
CA TYR A 36 -13.65 1.59 6.20
C TYR A 36 -14.31 2.43 7.30
N ASP A 37 -13.54 3.06 8.20
CA ASP A 37 -14.06 4.07 9.13
C ASP A 37 -14.73 5.25 8.38
N HIS A 38 -14.35 5.49 7.11
CA HIS A 38 -14.87 6.56 6.24
C HIS A 38 -15.83 6.06 5.14
N ILE A 39 -16.26 4.79 5.16
CA ILE A 39 -17.05 4.22 4.04
C ILE A 39 -18.35 4.99 3.80
N LYS A 40 -19.04 5.43 4.86
CA LYS A 40 -20.32 6.15 4.75
C LYS A 40 -20.19 7.51 4.07
N ILE A 41 -19.10 8.24 4.32
CA ILE A 41 -18.88 9.55 3.68
C ILE A 41 -18.47 9.36 2.22
N VAL A 42 -17.70 8.32 1.90
CA VAL A 42 -17.38 7.97 0.51
C VAL A 42 -18.65 7.61 -0.27
N GLU A 43 -19.53 6.79 0.31
CA GLU A 43 -20.83 6.45 -0.29
C GLU A 43 -21.70 7.69 -0.51
N ASP A 44 -21.75 8.63 0.45
CA ASP A 44 -22.50 9.87 0.29
C ASP A 44 -21.91 10.77 -0.82
N ILE A 45 -20.58 10.85 -0.92
CA ILE A 45 -19.89 11.60 -1.98
C ILE A 45 -20.24 11.04 -3.35
N TYR A 46 -20.12 9.72 -3.56
CA TYR A 46 -20.41 9.12 -4.86
C TYR A 46 -21.89 9.15 -5.23
N ASN A 47 -22.79 9.08 -4.27
CA ASN A 47 -24.23 9.21 -4.52
C ASN A 47 -24.67 10.67 -4.76
N ASN A 48 -23.93 11.64 -4.21
CA ASN A 48 -24.29 13.06 -4.25
C ASN A 48 -23.09 13.95 -4.62
N PRO A 49 -22.40 13.73 -5.76
CA PRO A 49 -21.12 14.41 -6.05
C PRO A 49 -21.24 15.93 -6.15
N ASP A 50 -22.38 16.46 -6.62
CA ASP A 50 -22.62 17.91 -6.72
C ASP A 50 -22.60 18.61 -5.35
N LYS A 51 -22.94 17.91 -4.26
CA LYS A 51 -22.87 18.45 -2.89
C LYS A 51 -21.42 18.78 -2.47
N TYR A 52 -20.43 18.15 -3.11
CA TYR A 52 -19.03 18.18 -2.71
C TYR A 52 -18.11 18.84 -3.74
N LYS A 53 -18.63 19.26 -4.90
CA LYS A 53 -17.84 19.75 -6.04
C LYS A 53 -16.86 20.87 -5.71
N ASP A 54 -17.26 21.78 -4.81
CA ASP A 54 -16.45 22.93 -4.38
C ASP A 54 -16.05 22.82 -2.89
N THR A 55 -16.12 21.61 -2.32
CA THR A 55 -15.75 21.35 -0.92
C THR A 55 -14.34 20.76 -0.85
N GLU A 56 -13.50 21.34 0.01
CA GLU A 56 -12.23 20.73 0.36
C GLU A 56 -12.48 19.47 1.20
N LEU A 57 -12.01 18.33 0.71
CA LEU A 57 -12.16 17.05 1.39
C LEU A 57 -11.01 16.83 2.38
N ASP A 58 -11.34 16.31 3.56
CA ASP A 58 -10.31 15.90 4.52
C ASP A 58 -9.41 14.82 3.91
N TYR A 59 -8.10 14.90 4.19
CA TYR A 59 -7.12 13.96 3.65
C TYR A 59 -7.45 12.47 3.89
N PRO A 60 -7.95 12.04 5.08
CA PRO A 60 -8.39 10.65 5.26
C PRO A 60 -9.54 10.22 4.33
N VAL A 61 -10.43 11.15 3.95
CA VAL A 61 -11.52 10.88 2.99
C VAL A 61 -10.97 10.74 1.58
N ILE A 62 -10.03 11.60 1.19
CA ILE A 62 -9.29 11.52 -0.09
C ILE A 62 -8.61 10.14 -0.23
N VAL A 63 -7.93 9.70 0.83
CA VAL A 63 -7.29 8.37 0.87
C VAL A 63 -8.34 7.25 0.78
N ALA A 64 -9.46 7.36 1.49
CA ALA A 64 -10.52 6.35 1.44
C ALA A 64 -11.14 6.21 0.04
N LEU A 65 -11.42 7.34 -0.64
CA LEU A 65 -11.90 7.37 -2.02
C LEU A 65 -10.96 6.61 -2.97
N ARG A 66 -9.66 6.88 -2.87
CA ARG A 66 -8.61 6.21 -3.66
C ARG A 66 -8.56 4.71 -3.38
N GLU A 67 -8.39 4.31 -2.12
CA GLU A 67 -8.16 2.90 -1.79
C GLU A 67 -9.40 2.03 -2.10
N LEU A 68 -10.61 2.57 -1.96
CA LEU A 68 -11.84 1.88 -2.36
C LEU A 68 -11.96 1.74 -3.88
N ALA A 69 -11.60 2.76 -4.66
CA ALA A 69 -11.57 2.68 -6.12
C ALA A 69 -10.51 1.67 -6.61
N LEU A 70 -9.30 1.72 -6.04
CA LEU A 70 -8.23 0.75 -6.29
C LEU A 70 -8.70 -0.67 -6.00
N GLU A 71 -9.34 -0.91 -4.85
CA GLU A 71 -9.82 -2.24 -4.48
C GLU A 71 -10.95 -2.74 -5.39
N LYS A 72 -11.87 -1.85 -5.80
CA LYS A 72 -12.97 -2.19 -6.73
C LYS A 72 -12.42 -2.64 -8.08
N VAL A 73 -11.48 -1.89 -8.67
CA VAL A 73 -10.84 -2.26 -9.94
C VAL A 73 -10.02 -3.54 -9.80
N ARG A 74 -9.23 -3.67 -8.73
CA ARG A 74 -8.43 -4.87 -8.45
C ARG A 74 -9.30 -6.12 -8.45
N LYS A 75 -10.39 -6.14 -7.67
CA LYS A 75 -11.30 -7.29 -7.58
C LYS A 75 -11.93 -7.66 -8.92
N GLN A 76 -12.26 -6.68 -9.75
CA GLN A 76 -12.93 -6.91 -11.02
C GLN A 76 -12.00 -7.39 -12.13
N LYS A 77 -10.76 -6.87 -12.20
CA LYS A 77 -9.88 -7.04 -13.36
C LYS A 77 -8.52 -7.65 -13.04
N TYR A 78 -8.05 -7.48 -11.80
CA TYR A 78 -6.74 -7.93 -11.36
C TYR A 78 -6.81 -8.75 -10.05
N PRO A 79 -7.72 -9.75 -9.94
CA PRO A 79 -7.95 -10.47 -8.69
C PRO A 79 -6.73 -11.25 -8.19
N GLN A 80 -5.74 -11.50 -9.06
CA GLN A 80 -4.47 -12.12 -8.72
C GLN A 80 -3.55 -11.21 -7.89
N TYR A 81 -3.70 -9.88 -7.97
CA TYR A 81 -2.84 -8.96 -7.22
C TYR A 81 -3.30 -8.83 -5.77
N PRO A 82 -2.36 -8.66 -4.82
CA PRO A 82 -2.68 -8.39 -3.43
C PRO A 82 -3.49 -7.09 -3.27
N SER A 83 -4.41 -7.06 -2.31
CA SER A 83 -5.07 -5.81 -1.92
C SER A 83 -4.10 -4.92 -1.17
N ARG A 84 -4.05 -3.62 -1.49
CA ARG A 84 -3.29 -2.61 -0.73
C ARG A 84 -3.75 -2.50 0.74
N MET A 85 -4.97 -2.93 1.03
CA MET A 85 -5.55 -2.98 2.36
C MET A 85 -5.30 -4.32 3.08
N ALA A 86 -4.67 -5.30 2.41
CA ALA A 86 -4.31 -6.60 2.96
C ALA A 86 -2.94 -7.07 2.43
N SER A 87 -1.98 -6.15 2.44
CA SER A 87 -0.59 -6.41 2.03
C SER A 87 0.38 -5.58 2.86
N ILE A 88 1.66 -5.92 2.81
CA ILE A 88 2.76 -5.04 3.25
C ILE A 88 3.52 -4.49 2.05
N TYR A 89 4.20 -3.37 2.27
CA TYR A 89 5.20 -2.84 1.34
C TYR A 89 6.54 -3.52 1.58
N VAL A 90 7.17 -3.98 0.50
CA VAL A 90 8.50 -4.59 0.52
C VAL A 90 9.38 -3.98 -0.57
N SER A 91 10.68 -4.26 -0.49
CA SER A 91 11.69 -3.81 -1.46
C SER A 91 12.46 -5.00 -2.01
N ARG A 92 12.87 -4.93 -3.28
CA ARG A 92 13.68 -5.98 -3.92
C ARG A 92 15.08 -6.03 -3.33
N SER A 93 15.65 -4.86 -3.03
CA SER A 93 17.00 -4.75 -2.50
C SER A 93 17.03 -4.18 -1.09
N PHE A 94 18.07 -4.56 -0.35
CA PHE A 94 18.36 -3.97 0.95
C PHE A 94 18.58 -2.46 0.86
N LYS A 95 19.21 -1.99 -0.22
CA LYS A 95 19.49 -0.57 -0.43
C LYS A 95 18.22 0.26 -0.56
N GLU A 96 17.21 -0.23 -1.29
CA GLU A 96 15.90 0.42 -1.38
C GLU A 96 15.21 0.44 -0.01
N ALA A 97 15.23 -0.67 0.73
CA ALA A 97 14.67 -0.72 2.07
C ALA A 97 15.38 0.25 3.02
N GLU A 98 16.70 0.42 2.88
CA GLU A 98 17.47 1.40 3.65
C GLU A 98 17.01 2.84 3.37
N GLN A 99 16.81 3.19 2.10
CA GLN A 99 16.29 4.51 1.72
C GLN A 99 14.91 4.77 2.31
N TRP A 100 14.02 3.77 2.28
CA TRP A 100 12.69 3.87 2.90
C TRP A 100 12.77 3.98 4.42
N GLY A 101 13.64 3.21 5.08
CA GLY A 101 13.87 3.28 6.52
C GLY A 101 14.34 4.65 6.95
N ASP A 102 15.33 5.23 6.26
CA ASP A 102 15.83 6.58 6.52
C ASP A 102 14.74 7.63 6.31
N TYR A 103 13.93 7.48 5.26
CA TYR A 103 12.82 8.37 4.98
C TYR A 103 11.76 8.33 6.08
N PHE A 104 11.34 7.14 6.53
CA PHE A 104 10.36 6.98 7.60
C PHE A 104 10.87 7.53 8.93
N ALA A 105 12.14 7.29 9.27
CA ALA A 105 12.76 7.84 10.47
C ALA A 105 12.77 9.39 10.44
N LYS A 106 13.09 10.00 9.29
CA LYS A 106 13.06 11.47 9.10
C LYS A 106 11.66 12.07 9.21
N LEU A 107 10.62 11.31 8.82
CA LEU A 107 9.22 11.71 9.01
C LEU A 107 8.74 11.60 10.46
N GLY A 108 9.58 11.14 11.40
CA GLY A 108 9.20 10.96 12.80
C GLY A 108 8.42 9.68 13.07
N ARG A 109 8.38 8.73 12.12
CA ARG A 109 7.69 7.45 12.30
C ARG A 109 8.53 6.50 13.16
N PRO A 110 7.93 5.74 14.08
CA PRO A 110 8.60 4.63 14.75
C PRO A 110 9.17 3.65 13.72
N THR A 111 10.48 3.51 13.70
CA THR A 111 11.23 2.72 12.72
C THR A 111 12.23 1.85 13.45
N TYR A 112 11.89 0.57 13.61
CA TYR A 112 12.66 -0.38 14.41
C TYR A 112 13.87 -0.90 13.64
N GLY A 113 13.69 -1.28 12.38
CA GLY A 113 14.76 -1.90 11.60
C GLY A 113 14.32 -2.34 10.21
N ILE A 114 15.14 -3.17 9.59
CA ILE A 114 14.87 -3.79 8.29
C ILE A 114 14.99 -5.30 8.46
N ALA A 115 13.97 -6.01 7.99
CA ALA A 115 13.96 -7.46 7.92
C ALA A 115 14.15 -7.94 6.50
N LYS A 116 14.82 -9.08 6.33
CA LYS A 116 14.64 -9.95 5.17
C LYS A 116 13.42 -10.83 5.43
N VAL A 117 12.50 -10.87 4.47
CA VAL A 117 11.25 -11.63 4.57
C VAL A 117 11.14 -12.63 3.44
N LYS A 118 10.53 -13.78 3.74
CA LYS A 118 10.11 -14.79 2.76
C LYS A 118 8.60 -14.67 2.57
N VAL A 119 8.16 -14.46 1.34
CA VAL A 119 6.75 -14.28 1.00
C VAL A 119 6.22 -15.58 0.38
N ASN A 120 5.28 -16.21 1.08
CA ASN A 120 4.48 -17.34 0.60
C ASN A 120 3.09 -16.83 0.21
N GLY A 121 3.01 -16.12 -0.93
CA GLY A 121 1.76 -15.57 -1.43
C GLY A 121 1.96 -14.71 -2.67
N ASN A 122 0.98 -13.86 -2.96
CA ASN A 122 0.96 -13.04 -4.16
C ASN A 122 1.69 -11.71 -3.94
N THR A 123 2.37 -11.26 -4.99
CA THR A 123 3.04 -9.98 -5.05
C THR A 123 2.52 -9.15 -6.21
N TYR A 124 2.65 -7.84 -6.10
CA TYR A 124 2.43 -6.90 -7.20
C TYR A 124 3.55 -5.88 -7.19
N GLU A 125 4.12 -5.65 -8.37
CA GLU A 125 5.10 -4.60 -8.60
C GLU A 125 4.43 -3.50 -9.39
N GLY A 126 4.26 -2.36 -8.73
CA GLY A 126 3.60 -1.18 -9.24
C GLY A 126 4.53 0.01 -9.30
N ASP A 127 3.98 1.08 -9.86
CA ASP A 127 4.59 2.39 -9.89
C ASP A 127 3.83 3.34 -8.97
N ALA A 128 4.45 3.69 -7.83
CA ALA A 128 3.86 4.62 -6.86
C ALA A 128 3.59 6.00 -7.46
N TYR A 129 4.26 6.37 -8.57
CA TYR A 129 3.98 7.62 -9.29
C TYR A 129 2.55 7.66 -9.84
N LYS A 130 1.98 6.50 -10.18
CA LYS A 130 0.59 6.36 -10.67
C LYS A 130 -0.45 6.33 -9.54
N CYS A 131 -0.01 6.37 -8.28
CA CYS A 131 -0.92 6.56 -7.16
C CYS A 131 -1.46 7.99 -7.19
N PHE A 132 -2.73 8.16 -6.85
CA PHE A 132 -3.46 9.42 -7.04
C PHE A 132 -4.10 9.88 -5.73
N ASP A 133 -4.65 11.09 -5.70
CA ASP A 133 -5.56 11.53 -4.64
C ASP A 133 -7.00 11.32 -5.11
N GLY A 134 -7.83 10.73 -4.24
CA GLY A 134 -9.23 10.47 -4.56
C GLY A 134 -10.03 11.77 -4.72
N CYS A 135 -10.90 11.82 -5.72
CA CYS A 135 -11.78 12.97 -5.99
C CYS A 135 -13.26 12.60 -5.86
N VAL A 136 -14.14 13.60 -5.99
CA VAL A 136 -15.60 13.40 -5.89
C VAL A 136 -16.20 12.54 -7.02
N SER A 137 -15.49 12.41 -8.14
CA SER A 137 -15.92 11.61 -9.30
C SER A 137 -15.49 10.14 -9.13
N GLU A 138 -16.45 9.24 -8.93
CA GLU A 138 -16.17 7.81 -8.92
C GLU A 138 -15.56 7.35 -10.25
N GLU A 139 -16.07 7.85 -11.38
CA GLU A 139 -15.57 7.49 -12.72
C GLU A 139 -14.08 7.82 -12.88
N GLU A 140 -13.66 9.02 -12.46
CA GLU A 140 -12.25 9.42 -12.57
C GLU A 140 -11.36 8.61 -11.63
N ASN A 141 -11.82 8.34 -10.39
CA ASN A 141 -11.08 7.49 -9.46
C ASN A 141 -10.92 6.05 -10.00
N LEU A 142 -11.95 5.49 -10.62
CA LEU A 142 -11.88 4.15 -11.23
C LEU A 142 -10.95 4.12 -12.44
N LYS A 143 -10.92 5.19 -13.24
CA LYS A 143 -10.00 5.33 -14.37
C LYS A 143 -8.54 5.42 -13.90
N MET A 144 -8.26 6.22 -12.88
CA MET A 144 -6.90 6.31 -12.30
C MET A 144 -6.49 4.99 -11.64
N ALA A 145 -7.42 4.30 -10.97
CA ALA A 145 -7.17 2.97 -10.42
C ALA A 145 -6.82 1.93 -11.49
N GLU A 146 -7.47 1.97 -12.66
CA GLU A 146 -7.09 1.14 -13.80
C GLU A 146 -5.65 1.42 -14.26
N VAL A 147 -5.29 2.70 -14.36
CA VAL A 147 -3.93 3.11 -14.79
C VAL A 147 -2.87 2.59 -13.84
N TYR A 148 -3.12 2.69 -12.53
CA TYR A 148 -2.24 2.12 -11.50
C TYR A 148 -2.10 0.60 -11.69
N TRP A 149 -3.19 -0.17 -11.68
CA TRP A 149 -3.10 -1.63 -11.73
C TRP A 149 -2.57 -2.19 -13.06
N ARG A 150 -2.85 -1.52 -14.18
CA ARG A 150 -2.28 -1.88 -15.48
C ARG A 150 -0.76 -1.75 -15.51
N ASN A 151 -0.21 -0.83 -14.70
CA ASN A 151 1.21 -0.52 -14.57
C ASN A 151 1.95 -0.42 -15.93
N GLY A 152 1.38 0.35 -16.87
CA GLY A 152 2.03 0.64 -18.16
C GLY A 152 3.15 1.66 -18.05
N GLU A 153 3.80 2.00 -19.16
CA GLU A 153 4.77 3.10 -19.21
C GLU A 153 4.11 4.43 -18.82
N ASN A 154 4.91 5.36 -18.27
CA ASN A 154 4.44 6.70 -17.94
C ASN A 154 4.48 7.58 -19.20
N ASP A 155 3.31 8.01 -19.67
CA ASP A 155 3.16 8.78 -20.91
C ASP A 155 3.90 10.14 -20.88
N ASP A 156 4.18 10.66 -19.68
CA ASP A 156 4.91 11.92 -19.44
C ASP A 156 6.44 11.73 -19.32
N GLY A 157 6.93 10.50 -19.45
CA GLY A 157 8.35 10.15 -19.37
C GLY A 157 8.92 10.13 -17.94
N HIS A 158 8.08 10.23 -16.90
CA HIS A 158 8.55 10.05 -15.54
C HIS A 158 9.07 8.63 -15.30
N ARG A 159 10.19 8.54 -14.58
CA ARG A 159 10.73 7.24 -14.16
C ARG A 159 9.81 6.60 -13.12
N GLU A 160 9.67 5.29 -13.23
CA GLU A 160 8.92 4.50 -12.26
C GLU A 160 9.47 4.68 -10.83
N ILE A 161 8.57 4.78 -9.87
CA ILE A 161 8.87 4.70 -8.44
C ILE A 161 8.38 3.32 -7.99
N LEU A 162 9.29 2.35 -8.00
CA LEU A 162 8.96 0.96 -7.70
C LEU A 162 8.30 0.81 -6.33
N GLU A 163 7.12 0.23 -6.32
CA GLU A 163 6.34 -0.14 -5.14
C GLU A 163 6.03 -1.64 -5.23
N ILE A 164 6.34 -2.40 -4.18
CA ILE A 164 6.04 -3.84 -4.15
C ILE A 164 5.09 -4.13 -3.01
N LEU A 165 3.92 -4.66 -3.36
CA LEU A 165 2.94 -5.19 -2.42
C LEU A 165 3.17 -6.68 -2.27
N ALA A 166 3.18 -7.18 -1.03
CA ALA A 166 3.24 -8.61 -0.71
C ALA A 166 2.11 -9.00 0.25
N ALA A 167 1.42 -10.09 -0.05
CA ALA A 167 0.37 -10.67 0.78
C ALA A 167 0.56 -12.19 0.91
N GLY A 168 -0.29 -12.81 1.74
CA GLY A 168 -0.21 -14.23 2.11
C GLY A 168 0.49 -14.42 3.45
N ASP A 169 1.24 -15.51 3.56
CA ASP A 169 2.06 -15.79 4.74
C ASP A 169 3.48 -15.27 4.53
N ILE A 170 3.91 -14.35 5.39
CA ILE A 170 5.18 -13.64 5.25
C ILE A 170 6.03 -13.91 6.49
N GLU A 171 7.09 -14.69 6.31
CA GLU A 171 8.01 -15.07 7.39
C GLU A 171 9.15 -14.06 7.48
N VAL A 172 9.41 -13.56 8.69
CA VAL A 172 10.60 -12.75 8.99
C VAL A 172 11.81 -13.69 9.14
N ILE A 173 12.66 -13.75 8.12
CA ILE A 173 13.80 -14.67 8.08
C ILE A 173 14.97 -14.13 8.91
N GLU A 174 15.19 -12.83 8.87
CA GLU A 174 16.35 -12.20 9.51
C GLU A 174 16.08 -10.72 9.75
N ILE A 175 16.48 -10.19 10.90
CA ILE A 175 16.62 -8.74 11.11
C ILE A 175 18.00 -8.35 10.60
N VAL A 176 18.06 -7.75 9.41
CA VAL A 176 19.31 -7.44 8.71
C VAL A 176 19.90 -6.08 9.13
N LYS A 177 19.09 -5.20 9.72
CA LYS A 177 19.54 -3.91 10.26
C LYS A 177 18.62 -3.45 11.38
N GLU A 178 19.20 -3.01 12.48
CA GLU A 178 18.53 -2.28 13.56
C GLU A 178 18.62 -0.77 13.29
N ILE A 179 17.52 -0.03 13.44
CA ILE A 179 17.43 1.43 13.25
C ILE A 179 17.01 2.12 14.55
N ASN A 180 15.94 1.65 15.20
CA ASN A 180 15.45 2.12 16.49
C ASN A 180 15.25 3.64 16.60
N ALA A 181 14.65 4.25 15.57
CA ALA A 181 14.33 5.67 15.53
C ALA A 181 12.87 5.94 15.95
N ASN A 182 12.67 6.97 16.77
CA ASN A 182 11.34 7.43 17.25
C ASN A 182 10.53 6.36 18.00
N ILE A 183 11.20 5.49 18.77
CA ILE A 183 10.59 4.40 19.56
C ILE A 183 10.57 4.68 21.07
#